data_AF-K1TCI2-F1
#
_entry.id   AF-K1TCI2-F1
#
_cell.length_a   1.000
_cell.length_b   1.000
_cell.length_c   1.000
_cell.angle_alpha   90.00
_cell.angle_beta   90.00
_cell.angle_gamma   90.00
#
_symmetry.space_group_name_H-M   'P 1'
#
loop_
_entity.id
_entity.type
_entity.pdbx_description
1 polymer ?
#
loop_
_entity_poly.entity_id
_entity_poly.type
_entity_poly.pdbx_seq_one_letter_code
_entity_poly.pdbx_strand_id
1 'polypeptide(L)'
;MQRLKREGIWFENLFANSFRTDRGEVAILSGFPAQTRISIMKYPGKSRSLPSLARSLSRAGYATSFCYGGDLNFTDQAQYMYATGWQELIWQKDLHFDAEPSDWGWDDALMCDWFADRVIALDAGGKPFLAGLLTLSSHKPFDVPYAKFEDPVLNAMAFSDEC
;
A
#
# COMPACT_ATOMS: atom_id res chain seq x y z
N MET A 1 0.72 -2.02 16.78
CA MET A 1 2.19 -1.94 16.53
C MET A 1 3.16 -2.09 17.73
N GLN A 2 2.88 -1.56 18.94
CA GLN A 2 3.86 -1.54 20.06
C GLN A 2 4.41 -2.91 20.48
N ARG A 3 3.59 -3.97 20.36
CA ARG A 3 4.02 -5.35 20.63
C ARG A 3 5.09 -5.82 19.64
N LEU A 4 4.85 -5.62 18.34
CA LEU A 4 5.73 -6.06 17.25
C LEU A 4 7.09 -5.36 17.23
N LYS A 5 7.19 -4.14 17.78
CA LYS A 5 8.47 -3.42 17.94
C LYS A 5 9.56 -4.25 18.63
N ARG A 6 9.17 -5.18 19.51
CA ARG A 6 10.12 -6.04 20.26
C ARG A 6 10.42 -7.38 19.55
N GLU A 7 9.74 -7.66 18.45
CA GLU A 7 9.78 -8.94 17.73
C GLU A 7 10.61 -8.85 16.43
N GLY A 8 11.21 -7.68 16.13
CA GLY A 8 11.98 -7.45 14.91
C GLY A 8 12.98 -6.30 15.00
N ILE A 9 13.43 -5.82 13.84
CA ILE A 9 14.32 -4.66 13.73
C ILE A 9 13.45 -3.40 13.66
N TRP A 10 13.57 -2.55 14.68
CA TRP A 10 12.87 -1.28 14.77
C TRP A 10 13.82 -0.10 14.54
N PHE A 11 13.40 0.86 13.72
CA PHE A 11 14.15 2.08 13.45
C PHE A 11 13.50 3.26 14.20
N GLU A 12 14.14 3.74 15.26
CA GLU A 12 13.67 4.94 16.00
C GLU A 12 13.86 6.23 15.20
N ASN A 13 14.77 6.21 14.21
CA ASN A 13 15.11 7.36 13.38
C ASN A 13 14.82 7.04 11.90
N LEU A 14 13.54 6.84 11.59
CA LEU A 14 13.06 6.63 10.22
C LEU A 14 12.25 7.85 9.78
N PHE A 15 12.67 8.49 8.71
CA PHE A 15 12.04 9.72 8.20
C PHE A 15 11.37 9.46 6.86
N ALA A 16 10.10 9.86 6.75
CA ALA A 16 9.40 9.81 5.49
C ALA A 16 10.05 10.77 4.49
N ASN A 17 10.23 10.30 3.25
CA ASN A 17 10.77 11.14 2.17
C ASN A 17 9.72 12.15 1.67
N SER A 18 8.45 11.95 2.02
CA SER A 18 7.36 12.84 1.61
C SER A 18 6.18 12.78 2.57
N PHE A 19 5.25 13.73 2.40
CA PHE A 19 3.97 13.82 3.11
C PHE A 19 2.79 13.35 2.22
N ARG A 20 3.06 12.72 1.08
CA ARG A 20 2.07 12.30 0.07
C ARG A 20 2.35 10.87 -0.39
N THR A 21 1.30 10.06 -0.52
CA THR A 21 1.36 8.65 -0.92
C THR A 21 2.12 8.44 -2.23
N ASP A 22 1.75 9.19 -3.27
CA ASP A 22 2.35 9.12 -4.63
C ASP A 22 3.86 9.37 -4.69
N ARG A 23 4.46 9.94 -3.64
CA ARG A 23 5.91 10.14 -3.51
C ARG A 23 6.55 9.17 -2.52
N GLY A 24 5.84 8.82 -1.45
CA GLY A 24 6.27 7.82 -0.48
C GLY A 24 6.46 6.44 -1.12
N GLU A 25 5.49 6.03 -1.95
CA GLU A 25 5.56 4.77 -2.69
C GLU A 25 6.75 4.73 -3.65
N VAL A 26 6.98 5.80 -4.41
CA VAL A 26 8.14 5.90 -5.31
C VAL A 26 9.45 5.78 -4.52
N ALA A 27 9.54 6.38 -3.33
CA ALA A 27 10.74 6.29 -2.51
C ALA A 27 11.00 4.85 -2.03
N ILE A 28 9.96 4.13 -1.60
CA ILE A 28 10.09 2.76 -1.10
C ILE A 28 10.32 1.76 -2.24
N LEU A 29 9.53 1.85 -3.31
CA LEU A 29 9.49 0.86 -4.39
C LEU A 29 10.57 1.06 -5.45
N SER A 30 11.02 2.30 -5.64
CA SER A 30 12.02 2.67 -6.64
C SER A 30 13.30 3.28 -6.07
N GLY A 31 13.38 3.51 -4.75
CA GLY A 31 14.54 4.16 -4.13
C GLY A 31 14.76 5.59 -4.62
N PHE A 32 13.71 6.24 -5.15
CA PHE A 32 13.84 7.54 -5.81
C PHE A 32 13.36 8.68 -4.89
N PRO A 33 14.18 9.71 -4.62
CA PRO A 33 13.81 10.80 -3.73
C PRO A 33 12.56 11.58 -4.16
N ALA A 34 11.80 12.05 -3.18
CA ALA A 34 10.57 12.80 -3.45
C ALA A 34 10.88 14.13 -4.17
N GLN A 35 10.10 14.45 -5.20
CA GLN A 35 10.20 15.72 -5.93
C GLN A 35 9.28 16.77 -5.32
N THR A 36 9.72 18.03 -5.35
CA THR A 36 9.04 19.13 -4.64
C THR A 36 7.69 19.54 -5.20
N ARG A 37 7.44 19.36 -6.51
CA ARG A 37 6.22 19.89 -7.18
C ARG A 37 5.28 18.78 -7.64
N ILE A 38 5.77 17.83 -8.44
CA ILE A 38 4.95 16.83 -9.12
C ILE A 38 5.61 15.45 -8.93
N SER A 39 4.83 14.43 -8.54
CA SER A 39 5.36 13.06 -8.48
C SER A 39 5.79 12.57 -9.85
N ILE A 40 6.87 11.79 -9.88
CA ILE A 40 7.33 11.12 -11.09
C ILE A 40 6.34 10.09 -11.64
N MET A 41 5.37 9.65 -10.84
CA MET A 41 4.27 8.79 -11.32
C MET A 41 3.54 9.42 -12.52
N LYS A 42 3.39 10.75 -12.52
CA LYS A 42 2.77 11.52 -13.62
C LYS A 42 3.62 11.66 -14.88
N TYR A 43 4.82 11.09 -14.90
CA TYR A 43 5.72 11.11 -16.06
C TYR A 43 6.07 9.67 -16.49
N PRO A 44 5.16 8.95 -17.18
CA PRO A 44 5.34 7.54 -17.58
C PRO A 44 6.67 7.25 -18.30
N GLY A 45 7.11 8.17 -19.16
CA GLY A 45 8.38 8.04 -19.88
C GLY A 45 9.61 8.03 -18.97
N LYS A 46 9.54 8.68 -17.80
CA LYS A 46 10.60 8.73 -16.79
C LYS A 46 10.43 7.66 -15.72
N SER A 47 9.20 7.41 -15.26
CA SER A 47 8.94 6.45 -14.20
C SER A 47 9.33 5.02 -14.60
N ARG A 48 9.11 4.64 -15.87
CA ARG A 48 9.48 3.30 -16.38
C ARG A 48 10.99 2.99 -16.27
N SER A 49 11.85 4.02 -16.31
CA SER A 49 13.31 3.86 -16.23
C SER A 49 13.85 3.89 -14.80
N LEU A 50 13.02 4.18 -13.80
CA LEU A 50 13.45 4.14 -12.40
C LEU A 50 13.89 2.74 -11.99
N PRO A 51 14.82 2.57 -11.04
CA PRO A 51 14.97 1.29 -10.34
C PRO A 51 13.62 0.80 -9.81
N SER A 52 13.45 -0.52 -9.70
CA SER A 52 12.19 -1.08 -9.21
C SER A 52 12.44 -2.37 -8.48
N LEU A 53 11.92 -2.45 -7.26
CA LEU A 53 11.91 -3.66 -6.45
C LEU A 53 11.15 -4.79 -7.15
N ALA A 54 9.92 -4.52 -7.64
CA ALA A 54 9.08 -5.52 -8.28
C ALA A 54 9.73 -6.10 -9.54
N ARG A 55 10.31 -5.25 -10.40
CA ARG A 55 11.00 -5.74 -11.61
C ARG A 55 12.25 -6.55 -11.28
N SER A 56 13.03 -6.12 -10.29
CA SER A 56 14.23 -6.86 -9.85
C SER A 56 13.87 -8.22 -9.28
N LEU A 57 12.87 -8.30 -8.40
CA LEU A 57 12.41 -9.55 -7.79
C LEU A 57 11.73 -10.46 -8.80
N SER A 58 10.94 -9.92 -9.73
CA SER A 58 10.33 -10.69 -10.82
C SER A 58 11.39 -11.37 -11.69
N ARG A 59 12.50 -10.68 -12.01
CA ARG A 59 13.65 -11.29 -12.71
C ARG A 59 14.33 -12.40 -11.90
N ALA A 60 14.23 -12.36 -10.58
CA ALA A 60 14.72 -13.39 -9.67
C ALA A 60 13.70 -14.52 -9.44
N GLY A 61 12.57 -14.52 -10.15
CA GLY A 61 11.56 -15.58 -10.09
C GLY A 61 10.44 -15.34 -9.07
N TYR A 62 10.34 -14.14 -8.48
CA TYR A 62 9.26 -13.81 -7.54
C TYR A 62 7.97 -13.45 -8.30
N ALA A 63 6.83 -13.92 -7.80
CA ALA A 63 5.55 -13.32 -8.16
C ALA A 63 5.42 -11.93 -7.51
N THR A 64 4.86 -10.94 -8.18
CA THR A 64 4.70 -9.59 -7.62
C THR A 64 3.25 -9.09 -7.71
N SER A 65 2.63 -8.82 -6.56
CA SER A 65 1.22 -8.40 -6.47
C SER A 65 1.05 -7.21 -5.52
N PHE A 66 0.28 -6.21 -5.95
CA PHE A 66 -0.02 -5.03 -5.14
C PHE A 66 -1.53 -4.87 -4.97
N CYS A 67 -1.96 -4.63 -3.73
CA CYS A 67 -3.35 -4.61 -3.32
C CYS A 67 -3.70 -3.24 -2.71
N TYR A 68 -4.89 -2.72 -3.02
CA TYR A 68 -5.37 -1.44 -2.48
C TYR A 68 -6.90 -1.40 -2.35
N GLY A 69 -7.43 -0.98 -1.19
CA GLY A 69 -8.88 -0.88 -1.00
C GLY A 69 -9.56 0.20 -1.86
N GLY A 70 -8.81 1.15 -2.40
CA GLY A 70 -9.30 2.28 -3.19
C GLY A 70 -8.94 2.25 -4.67
N ASP A 71 -9.04 3.41 -5.31
CA ASP A 71 -8.79 3.63 -6.73
C ASP A 71 -7.30 3.90 -7.06
N LEU A 72 -6.56 2.92 -7.57
CA LEU A 72 -5.19 3.05 -8.09
C LEU A 72 -5.05 3.90 -9.38
N ASN A 73 -6.12 4.31 -10.05
CA ASN A 73 -6.01 5.31 -11.13
C ASN A 73 -5.86 6.70 -10.55
N PHE A 74 -6.16 6.88 -9.26
CA PHE A 74 -5.86 8.12 -8.57
C PHE A 74 -4.35 8.42 -8.72
N THR A 75 -4.04 9.58 -9.31
CA THR A 75 -2.66 10.06 -9.53
C THR A 75 -1.75 9.20 -10.42
N ASP A 76 -2.32 8.41 -11.33
CA ASP A 76 -1.57 7.55 -12.27
C ASP A 76 -0.79 6.39 -11.61
N GLN A 77 -1.20 5.97 -10.41
CA GLN A 77 -0.49 4.97 -9.62
C GLN A 77 -0.48 3.60 -10.32
N ALA A 78 -1.61 3.12 -10.87
CA ALA A 78 -1.66 1.86 -11.61
C ALA A 78 -0.70 1.84 -12.81
N GLN A 79 -0.61 2.94 -13.55
CA GLN A 79 0.32 3.08 -14.67
C GLN A 79 1.78 3.03 -14.19
N TYR A 80 2.11 3.71 -13.09
CA TYR A 80 3.42 3.63 -12.46
C TYR A 80 3.76 2.19 -12.03
N MET A 81 2.83 1.49 -11.38
CA MET A 81 3.06 0.14 -10.87
C MET A 81 3.33 -0.86 -12.01
N TYR A 82 2.51 -0.84 -13.08
CA TYR A 82 2.78 -1.67 -14.25
C TYR A 82 4.10 -1.28 -14.96
N ALA A 83 4.37 0.01 -15.14
CA ALA A 83 5.61 0.49 -15.76
C ALA A 83 6.88 0.10 -14.97
N THR A 84 6.73 -0.13 -13.67
CA THR A 84 7.80 -0.59 -12.78
C THR A 84 7.79 -2.11 -12.56
N GLY A 85 6.96 -2.88 -13.26
CA GLY A 85 7.07 -4.35 -13.32
C GLY A 85 6.34 -5.10 -12.20
N TRP A 86 5.33 -4.50 -11.58
CA TRP A 86 4.32 -5.26 -10.84
C TRP A 86 3.49 -6.10 -11.80
N GLN A 87 3.29 -7.38 -11.49
CA GLN A 87 2.63 -8.34 -12.38
C GLN A 87 1.11 -8.37 -12.19
N GLU A 88 0.65 -8.17 -10.95
CA GLU A 88 -0.77 -8.19 -10.60
C GLU A 88 -1.10 -6.95 -9.74
N LEU A 89 -2.18 -6.26 -10.08
CA LEU A 89 -2.76 -5.19 -9.27
C LEU A 89 -4.20 -5.57 -8.94
N ILE A 90 -4.54 -5.59 -7.65
CA ILE A 90 -5.89 -5.87 -7.15
C ILE A 90 -6.36 -4.66 -6.36
N TRP A 91 -7.55 -4.16 -6.65
CA TRP A 91 -7.98 -2.87 -6.14
C TRP A 91 -9.49 -2.76 -6.14
N GLN A 92 -10.03 -1.65 -5.63
CA GLN A 92 -11.46 -1.50 -5.31
C GLN A 92 -12.42 -2.13 -6.32
N LYS A 93 -12.21 -1.91 -7.63
CA LYS A 93 -13.08 -2.43 -8.70
C LYS A 93 -13.10 -3.95 -8.86
N ASP A 94 -12.07 -4.64 -8.34
CA ASP A 94 -11.90 -6.08 -8.42
C ASP A 94 -12.38 -6.78 -7.14
N LEU A 95 -12.75 -6.01 -6.11
CA LEU A 95 -13.07 -6.48 -4.76
C LEU A 95 -14.54 -6.21 -4.43
N HIS A 96 -15.17 -7.18 -3.78
CA HIS A 96 -16.57 -7.11 -3.37
C HIS A 96 -16.70 -7.68 -1.95
N PHE A 97 -17.27 -6.89 -1.05
CA PHE A 97 -17.54 -7.29 0.33
C PHE A 97 -19.02 -7.03 0.66
N ASP A 98 -19.53 -7.71 1.68
CA ASP A 98 -20.86 -7.46 2.24
C ASP A 98 -20.81 -6.28 3.23
N ALA A 99 -20.36 -5.14 2.73
CA ALA A 99 -20.21 -3.88 3.43
C ALA A 99 -20.31 -2.72 2.43
N GLU A 100 -20.49 -1.50 2.92
CA GLU A 100 -20.39 -0.31 2.07
C GLU A 100 -18.97 0.27 2.15
N PRO A 101 -18.32 0.56 1.00
CA PRO A 101 -17.02 1.22 1.01
C PRO A 101 -17.18 2.68 1.44
N SER A 102 -16.14 3.21 2.07
CA SER A 102 -16.02 4.65 2.32
C SER A 102 -15.76 5.42 1.01
N ASP A 103 -15.76 6.75 1.08
CA ASP A 103 -15.34 7.63 -0.03
C ASP A 103 -13.94 7.29 -0.59
N TRP A 104 -13.07 6.69 0.23
CA TRP A 104 -11.72 6.28 -0.16
C TRP A 104 -11.65 4.84 -0.68
N GLY A 105 -12.64 4.01 -0.37
CA GLY A 105 -12.67 2.59 -0.71
C GLY A 105 -12.96 1.68 0.47
N TRP A 106 -12.62 0.40 0.29
CA TRP A 106 -12.74 -0.63 1.33
C TRP A 106 -11.80 -0.34 2.49
N ASP A 107 -12.32 -0.44 3.72
CA ASP A 107 -11.56 -0.12 4.92
C ASP A 107 -10.43 -1.13 5.21
N ASP A 108 -9.51 -0.72 6.08
CA ASP A 108 -8.32 -1.49 6.41
C ASP A 108 -8.64 -2.81 7.12
N ALA A 109 -9.73 -2.92 7.88
CA ALA A 109 -10.09 -4.18 8.55
C ALA A 109 -10.44 -5.25 7.51
N LEU A 110 -11.30 -4.91 6.54
CA LEU A 110 -11.65 -5.82 5.44
C LEU A 110 -10.43 -6.14 4.56
N MET A 111 -9.65 -5.12 4.22
CA MET A 111 -8.51 -5.29 3.33
C MET A 111 -7.37 -6.10 3.95
N CYS A 112 -7.13 -5.98 5.25
CA CYS A 112 -6.10 -6.73 5.94
C CYS A 112 -6.43 -8.22 6.04
N ASP A 113 -7.67 -8.57 6.42
CA ASP A 113 -8.11 -9.97 6.45
C ASP A 113 -8.03 -10.60 5.05
N TRP A 114 -8.56 -9.91 4.03
CA TRP A 114 -8.48 -10.37 2.65
C TRP A 114 -7.03 -10.50 2.15
N PHE A 115 -6.15 -9.56 2.53
CA PHE A 115 -4.75 -9.60 2.13
C PHE A 115 -3.98 -10.71 2.85
N ALA A 116 -4.31 -11.02 4.11
CA ALA A 116 -3.74 -12.14 4.83
C ALA A 116 -4.06 -13.47 4.12
N ASP A 117 -5.33 -13.68 3.74
CA ASP A 117 -5.75 -14.84 2.94
C ASP A 117 -5.00 -14.91 1.61
N ARG A 118 -4.80 -13.75 0.95
CA ARG A 118 -4.02 -13.67 -0.29
C ARG A 118 -2.57 -14.10 -0.09
N VAL A 119 -1.92 -13.65 0.98
CA VAL A 119 -0.54 -14.01 1.32
C VAL A 119 -0.42 -15.50 1.63
N ILE A 120 -1.36 -16.08 2.39
CA ILE A 120 -1.42 -17.52 2.67
C ILE A 120 -1.56 -18.32 1.37
N ALA A 121 -2.42 -17.88 0.45
CA ALA A 121 -2.60 -18.53 -0.84
C ALA A 121 -1.35 -18.43 -1.74
N LEU A 122 -0.63 -17.31 -1.70
CA LEU A 122 0.65 -17.15 -2.42
C LEU A 122 1.71 -18.11 -1.89
N ASP A 123 1.83 -18.24 -0.57
CA ASP A 123 2.76 -19.16 0.09
C ASP A 123 2.48 -20.63 -0.27
N ALA A 124 1.20 -21.03 -0.25
CA ALA A 124 0.78 -22.37 -0.67
C ALA A 124 1.16 -22.71 -2.13
N GLY A 125 1.38 -21.69 -2.97
CA GLY A 125 1.85 -21.85 -4.35
C GLY A 125 3.33 -22.27 -4.48
N GLY A 126 4.09 -22.25 -3.38
CA GLY A 126 5.47 -22.75 -3.31
C GLY A 126 6.51 -21.92 -4.09
N LYS A 127 6.15 -20.71 -4.53
CA LYS A 127 7.04 -19.78 -5.20
C LYS A 127 7.28 -18.55 -4.32
N PRO A 128 8.49 -17.97 -4.34
CA PRO A 128 8.72 -16.72 -3.62
C PRO A 128 7.85 -15.60 -4.20
N PHE A 129 7.46 -14.64 -3.36
CA PHE A 129 6.59 -13.55 -3.78
C PHE A 129 6.93 -12.22 -3.08
N LEU A 130 6.59 -11.13 -3.75
CA LEU A 130 6.47 -9.79 -3.18
C LEU A 130 4.98 -9.45 -3.20
N ALA A 131 4.39 -9.27 -2.03
CA ALA A 131 3.02 -8.80 -1.87
C ALA A 131 3.02 -7.44 -1.17
N GLY A 132 2.32 -6.46 -1.73
CA GLY A 132 2.15 -5.13 -1.14
C GLY A 132 0.68 -4.86 -0.85
N LEU A 133 0.41 -4.22 0.29
CA LEU A 133 -0.89 -3.67 0.66
C LEU A 133 -0.71 -2.18 0.97
N LEU A 134 -1.57 -1.33 0.40
CA LEU A 134 -1.69 0.08 0.77
C LEU A 134 -2.97 0.26 1.60
N THR A 135 -2.82 0.81 2.80
CA THR A 135 -3.95 1.15 3.69
C THR A 135 -4.53 2.54 3.37
N LEU A 136 -5.77 2.78 3.80
CA LEU A 136 -6.49 4.03 3.52
C LEU A 136 -7.36 4.56 4.66
N SER A 137 -7.72 3.76 5.67
CA SER A 137 -8.72 4.18 6.68
C SER A 137 -8.27 5.37 7.53
N SER A 138 -6.95 5.60 7.64
CA SER A 138 -6.40 6.77 8.32
C SER A 138 -6.44 8.07 7.50
N HIS A 139 -7.13 8.10 6.35
CA HIS A 139 -7.27 9.31 5.55
C HIS A 139 -8.40 10.21 6.08
N LYS A 140 -8.24 11.53 5.90
CA LYS A 140 -9.32 12.50 6.19
C LYS A 140 -10.60 12.13 5.42
N PRO A 141 -11.79 12.24 6.04
CA PRO A 141 -12.07 12.92 7.30
C PRO A 141 -11.87 12.07 8.58
N PHE A 142 -11.21 10.91 8.50
CA PHE A 142 -11.01 9.97 9.61
C PHE A 142 -12.31 9.29 10.07
N ASP A 143 -13.17 9.00 9.09
CA ASP A 143 -14.45 8.33 9.31
C ASP A 143 -14.24 6.82 9.30
N VAL A 144 -14.17 6.24 10.50
CA VAL A 144 -13.97 4.81 10.73
C VAL A 144 -14.99 4.31 11.74
N PRO A 145 -15.40 3.02 11.67
CA PRO A 145 -16.31 2.42 12.64
C PRO A 145 -15.58 2.09 13.97
N TYR A 146 -14.88 3.07 14.54
CA TYR A 146 -14.03 2.91 15.73
C TYR A 146 -14.19 4.10 16.67
N ALA A 147 -14.52 3.83 17.94
CA ALA A 147 -14.91 4.87 18.89
C ALA A 147 -14.31 4.63 20.29
N LYS A 148 -12.98 4.56 20.37
CA LYS A 148 -12.24 4.36 21.62
C LYS A 148 -11.78 5.67 22.27
N PHE A 149 -11.56 6.69 21.45
CA PHE A 149 -11.06 8.01 21.86
C PHE A 149 -12.06 9.10 21.47
N GLU A 150 -11.98 10.27 22.10
CA GLU A 150 -12.75 11.45 21.68
C GLU A 150 -12.22 12.05 20.37
N ASP A 151 -10.93 11.85 20.07
CA ASP A 151 -10.29 12.36 18.86
C ASP A 151 -10.47 11.39 17.68
N PRO A 152 -11.12 11.81 16.57
CA PRO A 152 -11.33 10.97 15.40
C PRO A 152 -10.02 10.55 14.71
N VAL A 153 -8.97 11.38 14.77
CA VAL A 153 -7.65 11.03 14.22
C VAL A 153 -7.07 9.84 14.98
N LEU A 154 -7.15 9.86 16.32
CA LEU A 154 -6.66 8.74 17.13
C LEU A 154 -7.47 7.47 16.89
N ASN A 155 -8.79 7.59 16.68
CA ASN A 155 -9.62 6.45 16.31
C ASN A 155 -9.23 5.87 14.96
N ALA A 156 -9.01 6.68 13.93
CA ALA A 156 -8.63 6.17 12.61
C ALA A 156 -7.23 5.51 12.60
N MET A 157 -6.26 6.08 13.35
CA MET A 157 -4.95 5.45 13.50
C MET A 157 -5.03 4.13 14.29
N ALA A 158 -5.87 4.08 15.32
CA ALA A 158 -6.06 2.86 16.11
C ALA A 158 -6.82 1.78 15.34
N PHE A 159 -7.80 2.16 14.52
CA PHE A 159 -8.51 1.24 13.63
C PHE A 159 -7.54 0.56 12.65
N SER A 160 -6.67 1.34 12.00
CA SER A 160 -5.62 0.77 11.13
C SER A 160 -4.53 -0.02 11.90
N ASP A 161 -4.35 0.19 13.21
CA ASP A 161 -3.40 -0.57 14.07
C ASP A 161 -3.99 -1.88 14.63
N GLU A 162 -5.31 -2.04 14.57
CA GLU A 162 -6.00 -3.29 14.95
C GLU A 162 -6.10 -4.28 13.80
N CYS A 163 -5.87 -3.82 12.56
CA CYS A 163 -5.23 -4.64 11.55
C CYS A 163 -3.78 -4.98 11.99
#